data_AF-X8CDN7-F1
#
_entry.id   AF-X8CDN7-F1
#
_cell.length_a   1.000
_cell.length_b   1.000
_cell.length_c   1.000
_cell.angle_alpha   90.00
_cell.angle_beta   90.00
_cell.angle_gamma   90.00
#
_symmetry.space_group_name_H-M   'P 1'
#
loop_
_entity.id
_entity.type
_entity.pdbx_description
1 polymer ?
#
loop_
_entity_poly.entity_id
_entity_poly.type
_entity_poly.pdbx_seq_one_letter_code
_entity_poly.pdbx_strand_id
1 'polypeptide(L)'
;MSHPVEQGLIQSLGVFVDTMVICTATALVVLVSGPAVYDPAHAGAVVGASLTQSAVAAGLGSWTTGLMSVVVFVFGFSSVLGDYVCAEANLLFLGADNGRSTC
;
A
#
# COMPACT_ATOMS: atom_id res chain seq x y z
N MET A 1 -8.46 25.33 -1.53
CA MET A 1 -9.50 24.29 -1.41
C MET A 1 -10.74 24.91 -0.80
N SER A 2 -11.61 25.48 -1.63
CA SER A 2 -12.72 26.38 -1.25
C SER A 2 -13.98 25.66 -0.76
N HIS A 3 -14.16 24.38 -1.10
CA HIS A 3 -15.35 23.61 -0.72
C HIS A 3 -14.97 22.20 -0.24
N PRO A 4 -15.51 21.71 0.90
CA PRO A 4 -15.23 20.36 1.41
C PRO A 4 -15.55 19.22 0.44
N VAL A 5 -16.44 19.44 -0.53
CA VAL A 5 -16.80 18.44 -1.56
C VAL A 5 -15.63 18.17 -2.50
N GLU A 6 -14.86 19.18 -2.88
CA GLU A 6 -13.68 19.01 -3.73
C GLU A 6 -12.54 18.29 -2.98
N GLN A 7 -12.43 18.51 -1.67
CA GLN A 7 -11.45 17.83 -0.82
C GLN A 7 -11.77 16.33 -0.66
N GLY A 8 -13.05 15.98 -0.46
CA GLY A 8 -13.47 14.58 -0.39
C GLY A 8 -13.36 13.86 -1.73
N LEU A 9 -13.64 14.55 -2.84
CA LEU A 9 -13.56 13.98 -4.18
C LEU A 9 -12.12 13.64 -4.57
N ILE A 10 -11.16 14.54 -4.34
CA ILE A 10 -9.75 14.26 -4.67
C ILE A 10 -9.18 13.12 -3.81
N GLN A 11 -9.60 13.04 -2.53
CA GLN A 11 -9.14 12.03 -1.60
C GLN A 11 -9.69 10.63 -1.95
N SER A 12 -10.98 10.54 -2.25
CA SER A 12 -11.62 9.27 -2.68
C SER A 12 -11.13 8.81 -4.04
N LEU A 13 -10.78 9.73 -4.94
CA LEU A 13 -10.16 9.40 -6.23
C LEU A 13 -8.78 8.76 -6.06
N GLY A 14 -7.98 9.21 -5.08
CA GLY A 14 -6.72 8.57 -4.72
C GLY A 14 -6.89 7.11 -4.33
N VAL A 15 -7.85 6.81 -3.44
CA VAL A 15 -8.17 5.43 -3.01
C VAL A 15 -8.70 4.58 -4.17
N PHE A 16 -9.53 5.17 -5.04
CA PHE A 16 -10.04 4.49 -6.22
C PHE A 16 -8.91 4.04 -7.15
N VAL A 17 -7.95 4.93 -7.44
CA VAL A 17 -6.80 4.60 -8.28
C VAL A 17 -5.94 3.50 -7.64
N ASP A 18 -5.66 3.58 -6.34
CA ASP A 18 -4.88 2.57 -5.62
C ASP A 18 -5.52 1.18 -5.70
N THR A 19 -6.82 1.07 -5.41
CA THR A 19 -7.49 -0.24 -5.37
C THR A 19 -7.80 -0.76 -6.77
N MET A 20 -8.41 0.05 -7.64
CA MET A 20 -8.91 -0.42 -8.93
C MET A 20 -7.81 -0.54 -9.98
N VAL A 21 -6.80 0.34 -9.95
CA VAL A 21 -5.74 0.34 -10.96
C VAL A 21 -4.51 -0.38 -10.43
N ILE A 22 -3.95 0.05 -9.30
CA ILE A 22 -2.65 -0.42 -8.82
C ILE A 22 -2.74 -1.85 -8.26
N CYS A 23 -3.65 -2.10 -7.32
CA CYS A 23 -3.83 -3.44 -6.73
C CYS A 23 -4.30 -4.46 -7.76
N THR A 24 -5.22 -4.09 -8.66
CA THR A 24 -5.68 -4.99 -9.74
C THR A 24 -4.57 -5.30 -10.72
N ALA A 25 -3.78 -4.32 -11.18
CA ALA A 25 -2.64 -4.58 -12.05
C ALA A 25 -1.62 -5.51 -11.38
N THR A 26 -1.34 -5.30 -10.09
CA THR A 26 -0.44 -6.15 -9.31
C THR A 26 -0.94 -7.60 -9.23
N ALA A 27 -2.24 -7.78 -8.98
CA ALA A 27 -2.86 -9.11 -8.96
C ALA A 27 -2.79 -9.80 -10.33
N LEU A 28 -3.03 -9.07 -11.43
CA LEU A 28 -2.91 -9.61 -12.78
C LEU A 28 -1.47 -10.02 -13.13
N VAL A 29 -0.48 -9.24 -12.70
CA VAL A 29 0.94 -9.61 -12.87
C VAL A 29 1.26 -10.92 -12.15
N VAL A 30 0.76 -11.11 -10.92
CA VAL A 30 0.92 -12.39 -10.19
C VAL A 30 0.24 -13.54 -10.93
N LEU A 31 -0.99 -13.34 -11.41
CA LEU A 31 -1.73 -14.39 -12.14
C LEU A 31 -1.06 -14.80 -13.47
N VAL A 32 -0.40 -13.87 -14.16
CA VAL A 32 0.27 -14.13 -15.45
C VAL A 32 1.69 -14.70 -15.26
N SER A 33 2.31 -14.52 -14.09
CA SER A 33 3.70 -14.97 -13.83
C SER A 33 3.91 -16.50 -13.89
N GLY A 34 2.83 -17.27 -13.96
CA GLY A 34 2.84 -18.70 -14.27
C GLY A 34 3.15 -19.60 -13.07
N PRO A 35 3.00 -20.93 -13.24
CA PRO A 35 3.05 -21.90 -12.13
C PRO A 35 4.42 -22.01 -11.45
N ALA A 36 5.49 -21.52 -12.07
CA ALA A 36 6.82 -21.47 -11.47
C ALA A 36 6.94 -20.39 -10.36
N VAL A 37 6.09 -19.37 -10.40
CA VAL A 37 6.09 -18.24 -9.45
C VAL A 37 4.83 -18.26 -8.57
N TYR A 38 3.68 -18.54 -9.17
CA TYR A 38 2.40 -18.62 -8.48
C TYR A 38 1.65 -19.90 -8.89
N ASP A 39 1.60 -20.87 -7.97
CA ASP A 39 0.79 -22.07 -8.11
C ASP A 39 -0.43 -21.97 -7.17
N PRO A 40 -1.67 -21.90 -7.69
CA PRO A 40 -2.87 -21.88 -6.85
C PRO A 40 -3.18 -23.25 -6.21
N ALA A 41 -2.63 -24.36 -6.71
CA ALA A 41 -2.86 -25.71 -6.19
C ALA A 41 -1.84 -26.10 -5.10
N HIS A 42 -0.66 -25.49 -5.10
CA HIS A 42 0.37 -25.69 -4.08
C HIS A 42 0.81 -24.33 -3.54
N ALA A 43 0.59 -24.08 -2.24
CA ALA A 43 1.13 -22.89 -1.61
C ALA A 43 2.67 -22.89 -1.73
N GLY A 44 3.18 -22.16 -2.73
CA GLY A 44 4.60 -22.01 -2.97
C GLY A 44 5.29 -21.35 -1.79
N ALA A 45 6.60 -21.57 -1.65
CA ALA A 45 7.40 -21.02 -0.56
C ALA A 45 7.48 -19.47 -0.54
N VAL A 46 7.06 -18.81 -1.63
CA VAL A 46 7.13 -17.35 -1.81
C VAL A 46 5.75 -16.74 -1.56
N VAL A 47 5.63 -15.89 -0.54
CA VAL A 47 4.37 -15.30 -0.06
C VAL A 47 4.49 -13.81 0.22
N GLY A 48 3.37 -13.09 0.07
CA GLY A 48 3.30 -11.66 0.37
C GLY A 48 4.11 -10.81 -0.62
N ALA A 49 4.88 -9.84 -0.11
CA ALA A 49 5.64 -8.91 -0.94
C ALA A 49 6.70 -9.58 -1.82
N SER A 50 7.28 -10.70 -1.37
CA SER A 50 8.27 -11.45 -2.15
C SER A 50 7.65 -12.15 -3.37
N LEU A 51 6.36 -12.51 -3.29
CA LEU A 51 5.63 -13.12 -4.41
C LEU A 51 5.43 -12.10 -5.52
N THR A 52 4.98 -10.89 -5.18
CA THR A 52 4.83 -9.81 -6.15
C THR A 52 6.17 -9.36 -6.73
N GLN A 53 7.23 -9.28 -5.93
CA GLN A 53 8.58 -9.03 -6.44
C GLN A 53 9.03 -10.08 -7.45
N SER A 54 8.79 -11.36 -7.16
CA SER A 54 9.15 -12.48 -8.04
C SER A 54 8.33 -12.50 -9.33
N ALA A 55 7.02 -12.21 -9.24
CA ALA A 55 6.13 -12.13 -10.39
C ALA A 55 6.52 -10.99 -11.34
N VAL A 56 6.86 -9.82 -10.78
CA VAL A 56 7.33 -8.67 -11.56
C VAL A 56 8.70 -8.97 -12.17
N ALA A 57 9.62 -9.58 -11.43
CA ALA A 57 10.94 -9.95 -11.95
C ALA A 57 10.85 -11.00 -13.07
N ALA A 58 9.87 -11.91 -13.02
CA ALA A 58 9.60 -12.86 -14.10
C ALA A 58 9.09 -12.17 -15.38
N GLY A 59 8.32 -11.09 -15.27
CA GLY A 59 7.77 -10.36 -16.42
C GLY A 59 8.67 -9.25 -16.98
N LEU A 60 9.39 -8.52 -16.13
CA LEU A 60 10.16 -7.32 -16.48
C LEU A 60 11.68 -7.49 -16.32
N GLY A 61 12.13 -8.58 -15.71
CA GLY A 61 13.54 -8.90 -15.46
C GLY A 61 14.00 -8.61 -14.03
N SER A 62 15.11 -9.21 -13.62
CA SER A 62 15.61 -9.19 -12.23
C SER A 62 16.02 -7.82 -11.70
N TRP A 63 16.22 -6.83 -12.57
CA TRP A 63 16.53 -5.45 -12.18
C TRP A 63 15.38 -4.80 -11.39
N THR A 64 14.14 -5.27 -11.56
CA THR A 64 12.96 -4.74 -10.85
C THR A 64 12.92 -5.10 -9.37
N THR A 65 13.64 -6.14 -8.94
CA THR A 65 13.65 -6.59 -7.53
C THR A 65 14.21 -5.51 -6.59
N GLY A 66 15.29 -4.84 -7.01
CA GLY A 66 15.89 -3.74 -6.25
C GLY A 66 14.95 -2.53 -6.18
N LEU A 67 14.35 -2.17 -7.32
CA LEU A 67 13.39 -1.06 -7.40
C LEU A 67 12.15 -1.30 -6.54
N MET A 68 11.58 -2.51 -6.59
CA MET A 68 10.38 -2.86 -5.82
C MET A 68 10.61 -2.81 -4.32
N SER A 69 11.81 -3.17 -3.84
CA SER A 69 12.17 -3.04 -2.43
C SER A 69 12.10 -1.58 -1.94
N VAL A 70 12.57 -0.64 -2.76
CA VAL A 70 12.50 0.80 -2.45
C VAL A 70 11.05 1.30 -2.48
N VAL A 71 10.26 0.87 -3.46
CA VAL A 71 8.84 1.25 -3.58
C VAL A 71 8.04 0.75 -2.37
N VAL A 72 8.18 -0.52 -1.99
CA VAL A 72 7.50 -1.09 -0.82
C VAL A 72 7.92 -0.38 0.47
N PHE A 73 9.20 -0.01 0.59
CA PHE A 73 9.67 0.77 1.73
C PHE A 73 9.00 2.14 1.83
N VAL A 74 8.94 2.91 0.73
CA VAL A 74 8.30 4.23 0.72
C VAL A 74 6.79 4.12 0.93
N PHE A 75 6.15 3.10 0.35
CA PHE A 75 4.72 2.83 0.53
C PHE A 75 4.41 2.54 2.00
N GLY A 76 5.13 1.58 2.60
CA GLY A 76 4.97 1.23 4.02
C GLY A 76 5.26 2.40 4.96
N PHE A 77 6.31 3.18 4.69
CA PHE A 77 6.63 4.38 5.47
C PHE A 77 5.50 5.43 5.41
N SER A 78 4.96 5.66 4.22
CA SER A 78 3.85 6.61 4.03
C SER A 78 2.58 6.14 4.74
N SER A 79 2.27 4.84 4.72
CA SER A 79 1.13 4.26 5.43
C SER A 79 1.25 4.43 6.94
N VAL A 80 2.43 4.17 7.52
CA VAL A 80 2.66 4.35 8.96
C VAL A 80 2.42 5.80 9.40
N LEU A 81 2.87 6.78 8.60
CA LEU A 81 2.60 8.19 8.89
C LEU A 81 1.10 8.52 8.79
N GLY A 82 0.40 7.95 7.81
CA GLY A 82 -1.06 8.11 7.68
C GLY A 82 -1.81 7.55 8.88
N ASP A 83 -1.50 6.32 9.29
CA ASP A 83 -2.09 5.67 10.45
C ASP A 83 -1.77 6.44 11.75
N TYR A 84 -0.56 7.00 11.87
CA TYR A 84 -0.19 7.84 13.01
C TYR A 84 -1.08 9.09 13.13
N VAL A 85 -1.26 9.83 12.03
CA VAL A 85 -2.12 11.03 12.03
C VAL A 85 -3.58 10.67 12.32
N CYS A 86 -4.07 9.57 11.75
CA CYS A 86 -5.40 9.04 12.06
C CYS A 86 -5.54 8.66 13.55
N ALA A 87 -4.52 8.02 14.12
CA ALA A 87 -4.51 7.64 15.54
C ALA A 87 -4.47 8.87 16.45
N GLU A 88 -3.63 9.86 16.14
CA GLU A 88 -3.55 11.12 16.90
C GLU A 88 -4.90 11.85 16.91
N ALA A 89 -5.56 11.98 15.76
CA ALA A 89 -6.88 12.59 15.66
C ALA A 89 -7.93 11.86 16.53
N ASN A 90 -7.91 10.53 16.54
CA ASN A 90 -8.81 9.73 17.37
C ASN A 90 -8.49 9.86 18.88
N LEU A 91 -7.21 9.91 19.25
CA LEU A 91 -6.79 10.10 20.64
C LEU A 91 -7.16 11.49 21.17
N LEU A 92 -7.00 12.53 20.34
CA LEU A 92 -7.44 13.88 20.67
C LEU A 92 -8.96 13.93 20.88
N PHE A 93 -9.73 13.27 20.01
CA PHE A 93 -11.19 13.15 20.18
C PHE A 93 -11.60 12.44 21.48
N LEU A 94 -10.85 11.42 21.89
CA LEU A 94 -11.06 10.68 23.13
C LEU A 94 -10.60 11.43 24.40
N GLY A 95 -10.05 12.64 24.27
CA GLY A 95 -9.62 13.45 25.42
C GLY A 95 -8.23 13.10 25.96
N ALA A 96 -7.38 12.46 25.15
CA ALA A 96 -5.96 12.26 25.49
C ALA A 96 -5.18 13.59 25.66
N ASP A 97 -5.82 14.73 25.34
CA ASP A 97 -5.30 16.09 25.53
C ASP A 97 -5.25 16.56 27.01
N ASN A 98 -5.77 15.79 27.97
CA ASN A 98 -5.72 16.17 29.40
C ASN A 98 -4.30 16.17 30.03
N GLY A 99 -3.25 15.96 29.23
CA GLY A 99 -1.85 15.95 29.68
C GLY A 99 -0.94 17.02 29.04
N ARG A 100 -1.44 17.89 28.15
CA ARG A 100 -0.60 18.89 27.43
C ARG A 100 -0.97 20.35 27.68
N SER A 101 -1.83 20.63 28.68
CA SER A 101 -2.21 22.00 29.09
C SER A 101 -1.29 22.64 30.15
N THR A 102 -0.06 22.17 30.33
CA THR A 102 0.97 22.90 31.11
C THR A 102 2.25 23.03 30.28
N CYS A 103 2.29 24.06 29.45
CA CYS A 103 3.40 25.02 29.28
C CYS A 103 3.01 26.07 28.24
#